data_AF-A0A421CIY4-F1
#
_entry.id   AF-A0A421CIY4-F1
#
_cell.length_a   1.000
_cell.length_b   1.000
_cell.length_c   1.000
_cell.angle_alpha   90.00
_cell.angle_beta   90.00
_cell.angle_gamma   90.00
#
_symmetry.space_group_name_H-M   'P 1'
#
loop_
_entity.id
_entity.type
_entity.pdbx_description
1 polymer ?
#
loop_
_entity_poly.entity_id
_entity_poly.type
_entity_poly.pdbx_seq_one_letter_code
_entity_poly.pdbx_strand_id
1 'polypeptide(L)'
;MKVEVDKRIRVMAIALMTSELNQSANQKPHRHHPLYLDTENFIIGSKVRFHELERLLRDGTPSYFLFTYILSHSWPGLEPIEFPSFLERYEPGLCRSGLNKEIRGVLESGTLEKLWESQKPLWNEIEKDAIEALVGNCIERVIGGFFGVIDKELVFAPNPLYPELVSLGVSGSDGLYCIARYPGKATEKWPYEPGVTAPDEEFSSYSENFVWSRIVAFHEFCHPLLDPFLSRNAELVKRLEHSPFSLGVLESYGKRYPSWEDMFAEFLIYGMTYAYLLDEFGEEVAESFHKTMEGKAGFTMSDVVGRQLYLYLKASREGRVMKFEDELAEIFGTE
;
A
#
# COMPACT_ATOMS: atom_id res chain seq x y z
N MET A 1 11.07 5.04 -11.17
CA MET A 1 10.58 4.79 -9.80
C MET A 1 11.71 5.06 -8.83
N LYS A 2 11.40 5.69 -7.71
CA LYS A 2 12.36 6.04 -6.66
C LYS A 2 12.20 5.09 -5.46
N VAL A 3 13.30 4.82 -4.79
CA VAL A 3 13.29 4.24 -3.43
C VAL A 3 13.70 5.33 -2.47
N GLU A 4 12.95 5.52 -1.40
CA GLU A 4 13.23 6.60 -0.44
C GLU A 4 12.80 6.25 0.98
N VAL A 5 13.73 6.45 1.93
CA VAL A 5 13.39 6.48 3.35
C VAL A 5 12.88 7.87 3.74
N ASP A 6 11.59 8.12 3.52
CA ASP A 6 10.97 9.41 3.81
C ASP A 6 10.83 9.65 5.32
N LYS A 7 11.33 10.79 5.80
CA LYS A 7 11.28 11.16 7.22
C LYS A 7 9.85 11.44 7.73
N ARG A 8 8.94 11.86 6.85
CA ARG A 8 7.49 12.03 7.13
C ARG A 8 6.86 10.68 7.48
N ILE A 9 7.16 9.64 6.69
CA ILE A 9 6.69 8.27 6.95
C ILE A 9 7.27 7.78 8.28
N ARG A 10 8.58 7.92 8.49
CA ARG A 10 9.24 7.48 9.73
C ARG A 10 8.64 8.13 10.97
N VAL A 11 8.41 9.44 10.95
CA VAL A 11 7.87 10.12 12.14
C VAL A 11 6.41 9.73 12.40
N MET A 12 5.59 9.54 11.35
CA MET A 12 4.22 9.05 11.51
C MET A 12 4.21 7.60 12.04
N ALA A 13 5.09 6.73 11.55
CA ALA A 13 5.26 5.38 12.05
C ALA A 13 5.64 5.36 13.54
N ILE A 14 6.62 6.19 13.95
CA ILE A 14 6.99 6.38 15.36
C ILE A 14 5.78 6.88 16.17
N ALA A 15 5.05 7.86 15.66
CA ALA A 15 3.87 8.41 16.34
C ALA A 15 2.81 7.34 16.57
N LEU A 16 2.51 6.52 15.55
CA LEU A 16 1.58 5.40 15.64
C LEU A 16 2.03 4.35 16.67
N MET A 17 3.34 4.07 16.74
CA MET A 17 3.91 3.17 17.75
C MET A 17 3.75 3.70 19.19
N THR A 18 3.51 5.00 19.40
CA THR A 18 3.22 5.55 20.74
C THR A 18 1.78 5.31 21.21
N SER A 19 0.88 4.94 20.29
CA SER A 19 -0.55 4.78 20.59
C SER A 19 -0.88 3.46 21.28
N GLU A 20 -2.05 3.37 21.90
CA GLU A 20 -2.56 2.14 22.52
C GLU A 20 -2.80 1.01 21.50
N LEU A 21 -2.96 1.32 20.21
CA LEU A 21 -3.11 0.30 19.15
C LEU A 21 -1.90 -0.63 19.10
N ASN A 22 -0.69 -0.08 19.27
CA ASN A 22 0.55 -0.85 19.36
C ASN A 22 0.52 -1.86 20.53
N GLN A 23 -0.27 -1.64 21.57
CA GLN A 23 -0.33 -2.53 22.74
C GLN A 23 -1.24 -3.75 22.53
N SER A 24 -2.01 -3.78 21.43
CA SER A 24 -2.94 -4.88 21.15
C SER A 24 -2.19 -6.20 20.92
N ALA A 25 -2.68 -7.28 21.54
CA ALA A 25 -2.04 -8.59 21.48
C ALA A 25 -1.97 -9.15 20.04
N ASN A 26 -2.88 -8.73 19.17
CA ASN A 26 -2.94 -9.13 17.76
C ASN A 26 -1.77 -8.55 16.92
N GLN A 27 -1.05 -7.54 17.42
CA GLN A 27 0.08 -6.93 16.71
C GLN A 27 1.45 -7.40 17.23
N LYS A 28 1.49 -8.10 18.37
CA LYS A 28 2.73 -8.65 18.97
C LYS A 28 3.43 -9.75 18.15
N PRO A 29 2.75 -10.60 17.36
CA PRO A 29 3.40 -11.72 16.68
C PRO A 29 4.40 -11.34 15.59
N HIS A 30 4.50 -10.05 15.25
CA HIS A 30 5.20 -9.56 14.05
C HIS A 30 6.36 -8.60 14.34
N ARG A 31 6.65 -8.34 15.62
CA ARG A 31 7.69 -7.40 16.08
C ARG A 31 9.06 -8.05 16.01
N HIS A 32 9.80 -7.83 14.94
CA HIS A 32 11.01 -8.63 14.71
C HIS A 32 12.20 -7.85 14.20
N HIS A 33 11.96 -6.75 13.49
CA HIS A 33 13.06 -6.01 12.90
C HIS A 33 13.84 -5.22 13.99
N PRO A 34 15.19 -5.19 13.97
CA PRO A 34 15.98 -4.44 14.95
C PRO A 34 15.56 -2.97 15.07
N LEU A 35 15.30 -2.29 13.94
CA LEU A 35 14.75 -0.92 13.94
C LEU A 35 13.42 -0.80 14.68
N TYR A 36 12.52 -1.78 14.56
CA TYR A 36 11.27 -1.79 15.31
C TYR A 36 11.53 -1.87 16.81
N LEU A 37 12.35 -2.84 17.24
CA LEU A 37 12.66 -3.09 18.65
C LEU A 37 13.37 -1.90 19.28
N ASP A 38 14.34 -1.30 18.59
CA ASP A 38 15.04 -0.11 19.06
C ASP A 38 14.11 1.10 19.18
N THR A 39 13.19 1.26 18.22
CA THR A 39 12.16 2.31 18.26
C THR A 39 11.19 2.09 19.41
N GLU A 40 10.75 0.86 19.64
CA GLU A 40 9.88 0.51 20.77
C GLU A 40 10.57 0.78 22.12
N ASN A 41 11.83 0.34 22.28
CA ASN A 41 12.61 0.61 23.49
C ASN A 41 12.77 2.12 23.74
N PHE A 42 13.02 2.88 22.67
CA PHE A 42 13.06 4.34 22.74
C PHE A 42 11.72 4.91 23.20
N ILE A 43 10.61 4.48 22.62
CA ILE A 43 9.26 4.97 22.96
C ILE A 43 8.94 4.67 24.42
N ILE A 44 9.22 3.46 24.91
CA ILE A 44 9.04 3.06 26.33
C ILE A 44 9.85 3.96 27.27
N GLY A 45 11.09 4.29 26.89
CA GLY A 45 11.95 5.21 27.64
C GLY A 45 11.58 6.68 27.49
N SER A 46 10.81 7.04 26.47
CA SER A 46 10.39 8.40 26.17
C SER A 46 9.03 8.74 26.82
N LYS A 47 8.79 10.02 27.07
CA LYS A 47 7.45 10.53 27.44
C LYS A 47 6.69 11.10 26.24
N VAL A 48 7.09 10.74 25.01
CA VAL A 48 6.48 11.26 23.78
C VAL A 48 5.08 10.69 23.63
N ARG A 49 4.10 11.57 23.45
CA ARG A 49 2.69 11.25 23.21
C ARG A 49 2.10 12.25 22.22
N PHE A 50 1.19 11.78 21.39
CA PHE A 50 0.49 12.56 20.38
C PHE A 50 -1.01 12.50 20.69
N HIS A 51 -1.54 13.51 21.39
CA HIS A 51 -2.91 13.48 21.89
C HIS A 51 -3.92 13.58 20.75
N GLU A 52 -3.62 14.37 19.72
CA GLU A 52 -4.46 14.46 18.53
C GLU A 52 -4.46 13.14 17.77
N LEU A 53 -3.33 12.45 17.68
CA LEU A 53 -3.27 11.12 17.06
C LEU A 53 -4.15 10.12 17.81
N GLU A 54 -4.05 10.06 19.14
CA GLU A 54 -4.90 9.18 19.94
C GLU A 54 -6.39 9.48 19.77
N ARG A 55 -6.76 10.77 19.64
CA ARG A 55 -8.14 11.16 19.35
C ARG A 55 -8.57 10.65 17.97
N LEU A 56 -7.79 10.91 16.92
CA LEU A 56 -8.08 10.48 15.55
C LEU A 56 -8.21 8.95 15.44
N LEU A 57 -7.34 8.20 16.11
CA LEU A 57 -7.43 6.74 16.15
C LEU A 57 -8.68 6.25 16.88
N ARG A 58 -9.10 6.92 17.96
CA ARG A 58 -10.38 6.62 18.66
C ARG A 58 -11.60 6.94 17.79
N ASP A 59 -11.50 7.97 16.97
CA ASP A 59 -12.54 8.35 16.00
C ASP A 59 -12.56 7.41 14.78
N GLY A 60 -11.61 6.47 14.70
CA GLY A 60 -11.57 5.42 13.69
C GLY A 60 -10.80 5.78 12.43
N THR A 61 -10.04 6.89 12.41
CA THR A 61 -9.26 7.33 11.23
C THR A 61 -8.28 6.25 10.77
N PRO A 62 -8.44 5.71 9.55
CA PRO A 62 -7.52 4.71 8.98
C PRO A 62 -6.07 5.21 8.81
N SER A 63 -5.11 4.28 8.92
CA SER A 63 -3.67 4.57 8.72
C SER A 63 -3.36 5.14 7.34
N TYR A 64 -4.03 4.66 6.29
CA TYR A 64 -3.95 5.19 4.93
C TYR A 64 -4.08 6.72 4.90
N PHE A 65 -5.09 7.27 5.57
CA PHE A 65 -5.32 8.71 5.61
C PHE A 65 -4.29 9.44 6.47
N LEU A 66 -3.80 8.84 7.56
CA LEU A 66 -2.73 9.43 8.37
C LEU A 66 -1.42 9.57 7.60
N PHE A 67 -1.05 8.57 6.80
CA PHE A 67 0.14 8.65 5.95
C PHE A 67 -0.05 9.59 4.75
N THR A 68 -1.23 9.58 4.12
CA THR A 68 -1.60 10.57 3.09
C THR A 68 -1.50 11.99 3.66
N TYR A 69 -2.02 12.21 4.88
CA TYR A 69 -1.94 13.49 5.57
C TYR A 69 -0.50 13.94 5.80
N ILE A 70 0.37 13.11 6.37
CA ILE A 70 1.75 13.55 6.65
C ILE A 70 2.56 13.81 5.37
N LEU A 71 2.31 13.06 4.29
CA LEU A 71 2.94 13.26 2.97
C LEU A 71 2.38 14.47 2.20
N SER A 72 1.25 15.03 2.66
CA SER A 72 0.68 16.29 2.18
C SER A 72 1.29 17.52 2.88
N HIS A 73 2.30 17.31 3.73
CA HIS A 73 3.04 18.37 4.38
C HIS A 73 4.48 18.47 3.85
N SER A 74 5.00 19.70 3.91
CA SER A 74 6.41 20.00 3.68
C SER A 74 7.31 19.35 4.73
N TRP A 75 8.55 19.10 4.37
CA TRP A 75 9.60 18.68 5.29
C TRP A 75 10.74 19.72 5.34
N PRO A 76 11.34 20.02 6.51
CA PRO A 76 11.01 19.55 7.87
C PRO A 76 9.91 20.37 8.55
N GLY A 77 9.43 21.45 7.92
CA GLY A 77 8.51 22.39 8.54
C GLY A 77 7.13 21.82 8.87
N LEU A 78 6.69 20.73 8.23
CA LEU A 78 5.35 20.16 8.39
C LEU A 78 4.23 21.21 8.19
N GLU A 79 4.45 22.16 7.29
CA GLU A 79 3.39 23.06 6.81
C GLU A 79 2.59 22.35 5.71
N PRO A 80 1.25 22.44 5.71
CA PRO A 80 0.42 21.87 4.65
C PRO A 80 0.83 22.42 3.29
N ILE A 81 0.96 21.54 2.29
CA ILE A 81 1.20 21.93 0.89
C ILE A 81 -0.15 21.94 0.17
N GLU A 82 -0.72 20.76 -0.03
CA GLU A 82 -2.00 20.52 -0.67
C GLU A 82 -2.53 19.17 -0.19
N PHE A 83 -3.78 19.12 0.26
CA PHE A 83 -4.43 17.86 0.60
C PHE A 83 -5.15 17.30 -0.64
N PRO A 84 -4.99 16.00 -0.95
CA PRO A 84 -5.80 15.37 -1.98
C PRO A 84 -7.30 15.54 -1.69
N SER A 85 -8.10 15.80 -2.72
CA SER A 85 -9.54 16.06 -2.56
C SER A 85 -10.31 14.95 -1.84
N PHE A 86 -9.84 13.69 -1.98
CA PHE A 86 -10.44 12.56 -1.28
C PHE A 86 -10.16 12.62 0.23
N LEU A 87 -8.97 13.06 0.64
CA LEU A 87 -8.60 13.19 2.06
C LEU A 87 -9.50 14.22 2.75
N GLU A 88 -9.72 15.37 2.11
CA GLU A 88 -10.63 16.40 2.63
C GLU A 88 -12.08 15.95 2.67
N ARG A 89 -12.49 15.08 1.74
CA ARG A 89 -13.85 14.54 1.66
C ARG A 89 -14.12 13.50 2.75
N TYR A 90 -13.23 12.52 2.89
CA TYR A 90 -13.44 11.37 3.78
C TYR A 90 -12.98 11.66 5.22
N GLU A 91 -11.90 12.44 5.39
CA GLU A 91 -11.30 12.73 6.71
C GLU A 91 -11.10 14.26 6.92
N PRO A 92 -12.16 15.09 6.85
CA PRO A 92 -12.05 16.54 7.07
C PRO A 92 -11.57 16.90 8.48
N GLY A 93 -11.84 16.03 9.47
CA GLY A 93 -11.38 16.19 10.85
C GLY A 93 -9.87 16.03 10.99
N LEU A 94 -9.26 15.14 10.19
CA LEU A 94 -7.80 14.97 10.12
C LEU A 94 -7.13 16.20 9.48
N CYS A 95 -7.67 16.69 8.35
CA CYS A 95 -7.13 17.85 7.64
C CYS A 95 -7.11 19.13 8.51
N ARG A 96 -8.10 19.27 9.40
CA ARG A 96 -8.20 20.40 10.35
C ARG A 96 -7.55 20.12 11.71
N SER A 97 -6.99 18.92 11.90
CA SER A 97 -6.39 18.53 13.16
C SER A 97 -5.11 19.33 13.44
N GLY A 98 -4.71 19.37 14.71
CA GLY A 98 -3.43 19.91 15.14
C GLY A 98 -2.27 18.90 15.07
N LEU A 99 -2.47 17.72 14.46
CA LEU A 99 -1.51 16.62 14.51
C LEU A 99 -0.13 17.02 13.96
N ASN A 100 -0.10 17.74 12.83
CA ASN A 100 1.16 18.24 12.27
C ASN A 100 1.94 19.14 13.25
N LYS A 101 1.25 19.94 14.08
CA LYS A 101 1.87 20.79 15.10
C LYS A 101 2.42 19.97 16.26
N GLU A 102 1.73 18.92 16.70
CA GLU A 102 2.26 18.02 17.72
C GLU A 102 3.53 17.31 17.23
N ILE A 103 3.52 16.79 16.00
CA ILE A 103 4.68 16.16 15.37
C ILE A 103 5.84 17.16 15.26
N ARG A 104 5.57 18.38 14.79
CA ARG A 104 6.57 19.45 14.71
C ARG A 104 7.19 19.77 16.07
N GLY A 105 6.38 19.89 17.12
CA GLY A 105 6.87 20.15 18.47
C GLY A 105 7.82 19.06 19.00
N VAL A 106 7.54 17.79 18.66
CA VAL A 106 8.46 16.68 18.99
C VAL A 106 9.76 16.77 18.19
N LEU A 107 9.69 17.12 16.91
CA LEU A 107 10.89 17.33 16.08
C LEU A 107 11.77 18.47 16.60
N GLU A 108 11.17 19.63 16.90
CA GLU A 108 11.87 20.81 17.39
C GLU A 108 12.50 20.61 18.78
N SER A 109 11.96 19.71 19.59
CA SER A 109 12.53 19.37 20.90
C SER A 109 13.87 18.61 20.82
N GLY A 110 14.25 18.12 19.63
CA GLY A 110 15.44 17.27 19.44
C GLY A 110 15.28 15.85 19.98
N THR A 111 14.10 15.47 20.47
CA THR A 111 13.85 14.17 21.11
C THR A 111 14.17 13.00 20.17
N LEU A 112 13.89 13.13 18.87
CA LEU A 112 14.13 12.07 17.88
C LEU A 112 15.55 12.04 17.31
N GLU A 113 16.38 13.07 17.54
CA GLU A 113 17.70 13.19 16.90
C GLU A 113 18.62 12.02 17.25
N LYS A 114 18.70 11.68 18.54
CA LYS A 114 19.54 10.57 19.01
C LYS A 114 19.11 9.23 18.43
N LEU A 115 17.80 8.99 18.36
CA LEU A 115 17.25 7.77 17.77
C LEU A 115 17.58 7.68 16.27
N TRP A 116 17.40 8.79 15.55
CA TRP A 116 17.65 8.79 14.11
C TRP A 116 19.12 8.61 13.75
N GLU A 117 20.02 9.26 14.50
CA GLU A 117 21.47 9.07 14.28
C GLU A 117 21.90 7.64 14.64
N SER A 118 21.38 7.05 15.72
CA SER A 118 21.72 5.66 16.08
C SER A 118 21.21 4.64 15.06
N GLN A 119 20.05 4.91 14.45
CA GLN A 119 19.42 4.02 13.47
C GLN A 119 19.86 4.25 12.02
N LYS A 120 20.56 5.35 11.73
CA LYS A 120 20.93 5.75 10.37
C LYS A 120 21.63 4.65 9.55
N PRO A 121 22.59 3.88 10.08
CA PRO A 121 23.23 2.81 9.32
C PRO A 121 22.23 1.75 8.83
N LEU A 122 21.34 1.28 9.72
CA LEU A 122 20.33 0.27 9.39
C LEU A 122 19.30 0.78 8.37
N TRP A 123 18.88 2.05 8.48
CA TRP A 123 18.00 2.65 7.46
C TRP A 123 18.66 2.73 6.09
N ASN A 124 19.96 3.07 6.03
CA ASN A 124 20.71 3.09 4.76
C ASN A 124 20.87 1.69 4.16
N GLU A 125 21.09 0.67 4.99
CA GLU A 125 21.16 -0.73 4.54
C GLU A 125 19.84 -1.18 3.92
N ILE A 126 18.73 -0.88 4.58
CA ILE A 126 17.38 -1.20 4.08
C ILE A 126 17.05 -0.46 2.79
N GLU A 127 17.39 0.83 2.69
CA GLU A 127 17.18 1.60 1.47
C GLU A 127 17.96 0.99 0.31
N LYS A 128 19.23 0.62 0.54
CA LYS A 128 20.07 -0.02 -0.47
C LYS A 128 19.50 -1.38 -0.90
N ASP A 129 19.10 -2.20 0.06
CA ASP A 129 18.50 -3.52 -0.20
C ASP A 129 17.18 -3.42 -0.99
N ALA A 130 16.32 -2.45 -0.66
CA ALA A 130 15.10 -2.15 -1.41
C ALA A 130 15.40 -1.64 -2.83
N ILE A 131 16.45 -0.83 -3.02
CA ILE A 131 16.92 -0.43 -4.35
C ILE A 131 17.29 -1.68 -5.17
N GLU A 132 18.08 -2.58 -4.59
CA GLU A 132 18.53 -3.81 -5.26
C GLU A 132 17.34 -4.69 -5.68
N ALA A 133 16.32 -4.83 -4.84
CA ALA A 133 15.10 -5.59 -5.14
C ALA A 133 14.34 -5.06 -6.38
N LEU A 134 14.39 -3.75 -6.60
CA LEU A 134 13.60 -3.07 -7.62
C LEU A 134 14.40 -2.76 -8.89
N VAL A 135 15.68 -3.17 -9.00
CA VAL A 135 16.45 -2.95 -10.23
C VAL A 135 15.82 -3.66 -11.43
N GLY A 136 15.61 -2.92 -12.52
CA GLY A 136 15.17 -3.47 -13.81
C GLY A 136 13.72 -3.95 -13.86
N ASN A 137 12.88 -3.56 -12.88
CA ASN A 137 11.47 -3.90 -12.89
C ASN A 137 10.69 -3.21 -14.02
N CYS A 138 9.49 -3.72 -14.35
CA CYS A 138 8.57 -3.07 -15.30
C CYS A 138 7.33 -2.39 -14.71
N ILE A 139 7.30 -2.12 -13.40
CA ILE A 139 6.12 -1.63 -12.66
C ILE A 139 5.56 -0.35 -13.30
N GLU A 140 6.36 0.70 -13.48
CA GLU A 140 5.91 1.97 -14.08
C GLU A 140 5.32 1.78 -15.48
N ARG A 141 5.93 0.91 -16.29
CA ARG A 141 5.44 0.60 -17.64
C ARG A 141 4.08 -0.07 -17.58
N VAL A 142 3.89 -1.04 -16.68
CA VAL A 142 2.65 -1.80 -16.58
C VAL A 142 1.53 -0.95 -15.99
N ILE A 143 1.79 -0.20 -14.92
CA ILE A 143 0.81 0.73 -14.35
C ILE A 143 0.41 1.79 -15.38
N GLY A 144 1.36 2.33 -16.15
CA GLY A 144 1.07 3.26 -17.23
C GLY A 144 0.24 2.65 -18.38
N GLY A 145 0.31 1.33 -18.57
CA GLY A 145 -0.55 0.62 -19.51
C GLY A 145 -2.03 0.60 -19.10
N PHE A 146 -2.33 0.64 -17.80
CA PHE A 146 -3.69 0.69 -17.27
C PHE A 146 -4.20 2.12 -17.10
N PHE A 147 -3.40 2.99 -16.48
CA PHE A 147 -3.87 4.33 -16.06
C PHE A 147 -3.40 5.46 -16.98
N GLY A 148 -2.62 5.16 -18.02
CA GLY A 148 -2.01 6.16 -18.90
C GLY A 148 -0.79 6.83 -18.25
N VAL A 149 -0.49 8.06 -18.68
CA VAL A 149 0.62 8.83 -18.11
C VAL A 149 0.30 9.18 -16.65
N ILE A 150 1.20 8.81 -15.75
CA ILE A 150 1.10 9.13 -14.31
C ILE A 150 1.97 10.36 -14.07
N ASP A 151 1.34 11.49 -13.74
CA ASP A 151 2.03 12.77 -13.49
C ASP A 151 2.71 12.84 -12.11
N LYS A 152 2.79 11.72 -11.39
CA LYS A 152 3.39 11.61 -10.05
C LYS A 152 4.52 10.58 -10.05
N GLU A 153 5.57 10.85 -9.27
CA GLU A 153 6.66 9.89 -9.07
C GLU A 153 6.15 8.68 -8.27
N LEU A 154 6.48 7.46 -8.72
CA LEU A 154 6.26 6.25 -7.91
C LEU A 154 7.42 6.13 -6.91
N VAL A 155 7.10 6.10 -5.62
CA VAL A 155 8.06 6.04 -4.52
C VAL A 155 7.85 4.78 -3.70
N PHE A 156 8.80 3.85 -3.75
CA PHE A 156 8.85 2.73 -2.83
C PHE A 156 9.53 3.17 -1.53
N ALA A 157 8.79 3.19 -0.44
CA ALA A 157 9.25 3.62 0.86
C ALA A 157 9.37 2.41 1.80
N PRO A 158 10.56 1.82 1.96
CA PRO A 158 10.72 0.68 2.87
C PRO A 158 10.51 1.16 4.31
N ASN A 159 9.65 0.46 5.05
CA ASN A 159 9.25 0.83 6.39
C ASN A 159 9.13 -0.41 7.30
N PRO A 160 10.20 -0.77 8.03
CA PRO A 160 10.15 -1.83 9.05
C PRO A 160 9.45 -1.40 10.35
N LEU A 161 8.88 -0.20 10.41
CA LEU A 161 8.14 0.30 11.56
C LEU A 161 6.64 0.15 11.35
N TYR A 162 5.83 0.60 12.31
CA TYR A 162 4.38 0.55 12.18
C TYR A 162 3.85 1.28 10.93
N PRO A 163 2.86 0.72 10.21
CA PRO A 163 2.27 -0.60 10.40
C PRO A 163 3.16 -1.70 9.79
N GLU A 164 3.93 -2.41 10.62
CA GLU A 164 4.86 -3.48 10.17
C GLU A 164 4.09 -4.67 9.58
N LEU A 165 2.78 -4.73 9.81
CA LEU A 165 1.91 -5.85 9.42
C LEU A 165 1.38 -5.78 8.01
N VAL A 166 1.35 -4.58 7.43
CA VAL A 166 0.72 -4.33 6.12
C VAL A 166 1.52 -3.29 5.37
N SER A 167 1.65 -3.50 4.07
CA SER A 167 2.07 -2.41 3.19
C SER A 167 0.89 -1.48 2.90
N LEU A 168 1.17 -0.24 2.53
CA LEU A 168 0.15 0.76 2.23
C LEU A 168 0.50 1.57 0.99
N GLY A 169 -0.41 1.60 0.03
CA GLY A 169 -0.44 2.53 -1.08
C GLY A 169 -1.05 3.85 -0.65
N VAL A 170 -0.35 4.97 -0.77
CA VAL A 170 -0.87 6.30 -0.38
C VAL A 170 -0.52 7.38 -1.41
N SER A 171 -1.36 8.42 -1.51
CA SER A 171 -1.10 9.56 -2.37
C SER A 171 -0.43 10.70 -1.59
N GLY A 172 0.79 11.05 -1.95
CA GLY A 172 1.48 12.23 -1.45
C GLY A 172 1.28 13.46 -2.36
N SER A 173 1.80 14.60 -1.92
CA SER A 173 1.82 15.84 -2.71
C SER A 173 2.75 15.76 -3.92
N ASP A 174 3.83 14.99 -3.79
CA ASP A 174 4.96 14.84 -4.72
C ASP A 174 5.00 13.46 -5.41
N GLY A 175 4.30 12.47 -4.89
CA GLY A 175 4.37 11.10 -5.42
C GLY A 175 3.21 10.19 -5.03
N LEU A 176 3.23 8.98 -5.58
CA LEU A 176 2.44 7.84 -5.13
C LEU A 176 3.38 6.91 -4.37
N TYR A 177 3.05 6.62 -3.13
CA TYR A 177 3.94 5.93 -2.21
C TYR A 177 3.44 4.51 -1.97
N CYS A 178 4.35 3.55 -2.10
CA CYS A 178 4.21 2.22 -1.52
C CYS A 178 5.02 2.21 -0.20
N ILE A 179 4.33 2.37 0.93
CA ILE A 179 4.92 2.21 2.26
C ILE A 179 5.01 0.71 2.52
N ALA A 180 6.14 0.12 2.14
CA ALA A 180 6.32 -1.32 2.17
C ALA A 180 6.74 -1.77 3.56
N ARG A 181 6.05 -2.77 4.11
CA ARG A 181 6.57 -3.46 5.29
C ARG A 181 7.85 -4.22 4.96
N TYR A 182 8.63 -4.57 5.98
CA TYR A 182 9.79 -5.45 5.78
C TYR A 182 9.35 -6.89 5.49
N PRO A 183 9.99 -7.62 4.54
CA PRO A 183 9.69 -9.03 4.31
C PRO A 183 9.97 -9.85 5.57
N GLY A 184 9.12 -10.83 5.87
CA GLY A 184 9.25 -11.60 7.11
C GLY A 184 8.01 -12.35 7.50
N LYS A 185 8.16 -13.19 8.55
CA LYS A 185 7.15 -14.12 9.06
C LYS A 185 5.79 -13.45 9.27
N ALA A 186 4.81 -13.87 8.46
CA ALA A 186 3.41 -13.65 8.75
C ALA A 186 2.90 -14.86 9.55
N THR A 187 2.78 -14.71 10.87
CA THR A 187 2.35 -15.81 11.75
C THR A 187 0.88 -16.19 11.59
N GLU A 188 0.03 -15.36 10.98
CA GLU A 188 -1.37 -15.69 10.70
C GLU A 188 -1.84 -15.18 9.34
N LYS A 189 -2.84 -15.87 8.78
CA LYS A 189 -3.52 -15.56 7.51
C LYS A 189 -4.18 -14.18 7.58
N TRP A 190 -3.43 -13.13 7.29
CA TRP A 190 -4.01 -11.81 7.08
C TRP A 190 -4.44 -11.65 5.61
N PRO A 191 -5.68 -11.22 5.33
CA PRO A 191 -6.31 -11.47 4.04
C PRO A 191 -5.90 -10.51 2.91
N TYR A 192 -5.05 -9.53 3.18
CA TYR A 192 -4.79 -8.40 2.26
C TYR A 192 -3.37 -8.31 1.71
N GLU A 193 -2.51 -9.27 2.01
CA GLU A 193 -1.14 -9.20 1.51
C GLU A 193 -0.93 -10.12 0.31
N PRO A 194 -0.59 -9.55 -0.85
CA PRO A 194 -0.31 -10.34 -2.03
C PRO A 194 1.06 -11.02 -1.89
N GLY A 195 1.10 -12.35 -2.09
CA GLY A 195 2.35 -13.12 -2.04
C GLY A 195 2.92 -13.38 -0.64
N VAL A 196 2.11 -13.39 0.42
CA VAL A 196 2.57 -13.65 1.80
C VAL A 196 3.50 -14.86 1.89
N THR A 197 4.73 -14.58 2.34
CA THR A 197 5.77 -15.54 2.75
C THR A 197 5.17 -16.63 3.64
N ALA A 198 5.58 -17.88 3.43
CA ALA A 198 5.03 -18.99 4.20
C ALA A 198 5.32 -18.81 5.71
N PRO A 199 4.47 -19.31 6.63
CA PRO A 199 4.64 -19.12 8.08
C PRO A 199 5.98 -19.63 8.64
N ASP A 200 6.67 -20.48 7.88
CA ASP A 200 7.93 -21.14 8.17
C ASP A 200 9.16 -20.50 7.47
N GLU A 201 9.00 -19.50 6.61
CA GLU A 201 10.13 -18.79 5.99
C GLU A 201 10.85 -17.88 6.99
N GLU A 202 12.17 -17.96 7.04
CA GLU A 202 12.99 -17.06 7.85
C GLU A 202 12.96 -15.63 7.31
N PHE A 203 13.15 -14.67 8.21
CA PHE A 203 13.26 -13.26 7.84
C PHE A 203 14.35 -13.09 6.80
N SER A 204 14.02 -12.31 5.77
CA SER A 204 14.85 -12.17 4.60
C SER A 204 14.71 -10.75 4.07
N SER A 205 15.67 -10.33 3.27
CA SER A 205 15.74 -8.95 2.80
C SER A 205 14.77 -8.70 1.63
N TYR A 206 14.54 -7.44 1.28
CA TYR A 206 13.76 -7.09 0.09
C TYR A 206 14.40 -7.67 -1.17
N SER A 207 15.74 -7.67 -1.27
CA SER A 207 16.45 -8.19 -2.44
C SER A 207 16.42 -9.72 -2.53
N GLU A 208 16.50 -10.43 -1.41
CA GLU A 208 16.31 -11.89 -1.35
C GLU A 208 14.89 -12.29 -1.78
N ASN A 209 13.89 -11.45 -1.51
CA ASN A 209 12.49 -11.65 -1.90
C ASN A 209 12.04 -10.66 -2.97
N PHE A 210 12.88 -10.39 -3.97
CA PHE A 210 12.58 -9.35 -4.96
C PHE A 210 11.23 -9.53 -5.67
N VAL A 211 10.76 -10.77 -5.87
CA VAL A 211 9.42 -11.06 -6.43
C VAL A 211 8.32 -10.52 -5.51
N TRP A 212 8.39 -10.82 -4.21
CA TRP A 212 7.45 -10.29 -3.22
C TRP A 212 7.51 -8.77 -3.13
N SER A 213 8.71 -8.20 -3.06
CA SER A 213 8.93 -6.75 -2.98
C SER A 213 8.29 -6.03 -4.16
N ARG A 214 8.36 -6.62 -5.36
CA ARG A 214 7.74 -6.08 -6.58
C ARG A 214 6.24 -6.31 -6.66
N ILE A 215 5.74 -7.44 -6.15
CA ILE A 215 4.31 -7.69 -5.96
C ILE A 215 3.71 -6.59 -5.09
N VAL A 216 4.29 -6.36 -3.91
CA VAL A 216 3.87 -5.32 -2.96
C VAL A 216 3.93 -3.95 -3.61
N ALA A 217 5.07 -3.60 -4.22
CA ALA A 217 5.21 -2.32 -4.90
C ALA A 217 4.10 -2.09 -5.94
N PHE A 218 3.90 -3.04 -6.86
CA PHE A 218 2.90 -2.93 -7.90
C PHE A 218 1.48 -2.82 -7.32
N HIS A 219 1.15 -3.70 -6.39
CA HIS A 219 -0.17 -3.77 -5.76
C HIS A 219 -0.49 -2.45 -5.03
N GLU A 220 0.43 -1.97 -4.21
CA GLU A 220 0.22 -0.75 -3.43
C GLU A 220 0.19 0.52 -4.28
N PHE A 221 0.92 0.59 -5.40
CA PHE A 221 0.76 1.74 -6.30
C PHE A 221 -0.61 1.79 -6.99
N CYS A 222 -1.32 0.67 -7.09
CA CYS A 222 -2.66 0.64 -7.68
C CYS A 222 -3.72 1.26 -6.76
N HIS A 223 -3.62 1.09 -5.43
CA HIS A 223 -4.59 1.62 -4.47
C HIS A 223 -4.89 3.13 -4.67
N PRO A 224 -3.91 4.06 -4.62
CA PRO A 224 -4.19 5.48 -4.77
C PRO A 224 -4.59 5.89 -6.20
N LEU A 225 -4.45 5.00 -7.20
CA LEU A 225 -4.84 5.24 -8.59
C LEU A 225 -6.28 4.79 -8.88
N LEU A 226 -6.76 3.77 -8.17
CA LEU A 226 -8.09 3.22 -8.38
C LEU A 226 -9.19 4.15 -7.87
N ASP A 227 -9.07 4.75 -6.69
CA ASP A 227 -10.12 5.63 -6.17
C ASP A 227 -10.51 6.76 -7.16
N PRO A 228 -9.55 7.54 -7.73
CA PRO A 228 -9.89 8.52 -8.75
C PRO A 228 -10.41 7.88 -10.04
N PHE A 229 -9.91 6.72 -10.43
CA PHE A 229 -10.35 6.02 -11.63
C PHE A 229 -11.80 5.55 -11.52
N LEU A 230 -12.16 4.87 -10.43
CA LEU A 230 -13.52 4.41 -10.15
C LEU A 230 -14.47 5.59 -9.99
N SER A 231 -14.07 6.65 -9.29
CA SER A 231 -14.86 7.88 -9.13
C SER A 231 -15.20 8.54 -10.47
N ARG A 232 -14.24 8.61 -11.41
CA ARG A 232 -14.47 9.17 -12.76
C ARG A 232 -15.35 8.27 -13.63
N ASN A 233 -15.37 6.97 -13.32
CA ASN A 233 -16.11 5.95 -14.05
C ASN A 233 -17.30 5.40 -13.25
N ALA A 234 -17.91 6.20 -12.37
CA ALA A 234 -18.95 5.75 -11.44
C ALA A 234 -20.14 5.04 -12.14
N GLU A 235 -20.55 5.50 -13.33
CA GLU A 235 -21.60 4.84 -14.10
C GLU A 235 -21.20 3.44 -14.59
N LEU A 236 -19.94 3.22 -14.95
CA LEU A 236 -19.43 1.89 -15.27
C LEU A 236 -19.47 1.01 -14.02
N VAL A 237 -18.91 1.48 -12.90
CA VAL A 237 -18.83 0.73 -11.65
C VAL A 237 -20.21 0.30 -11.17
N LYS A 238 -21.20 1.20 -11.27
CA LYS A 238 -22.60 0.90 -10.93
C LYS A 238 -23.25 -0.11 -11.87
N ARG A 239 -22.95 -0.06 -13.18
CA ARG A 239 -23.43 -1.08 -14.11
C ARG A 239 -22.83 -2.45 -13.80
N LEU A 240 -21.55 -2.50 -13.45
CA LEU A 240 -20.85 -3.75 -13.15
C LEU A 240 -21.39 -4.43 -11.88
N GLU A 241 -21.88 -3.68 -10.89
CA GLU A 241 -22.52 -4.24 -9.68
C GLU A 241 -23.61 -5.28 -10.00
N HIS A 242 -24.33 -5.10 -11.11
CA HIS A 242 -25.42 -5.98 -11.53
C HIS A 242 -25.04 -6.94 -12.66
N SER A 243 -23.75 -7.06 -12.99
CA SER A 243 -23.27 -8.02 -13.99
C SER A 243 -23.36 -9.46 -13.48
N PRO A 244 -23.52 -10.46 -14.37
CA PRO A 244 -23.46 -11.88 -13.99
C PRO A 244 -22.17 -12.25 -13.26
N PHE A 245 -21.04 -11.66 -13.67
CA PHE A 245 -19.76 -11.84 -13.00
C PHE A 245 -19.84 -11.40 -11.52
N SER A 246 -20.41 -10.22 -11.27
CA SER A 246 -20.42 -9.61 -9.94
C SER A 246 -21.39 -10.32 -8.99
N LEU A 247 -22.56 -10.70 -9.50
CA LEU A 247 -23.55 -11.48 -8.73
C LEU A 247 -23.06 -12.90 -8.43
N GLY A 248 -22.34 -13.56 -9.34
CA GLY A 248 -21.89 -14.93 -9.14
C GLY A 248 -20.59 -15.07 -8.35
N VAL A 249 -19.57 -14.30 -8.75
CA VAL A 249 -18.19 -14.46 -8.24
C VAL A 249 -17.98 -13.61 -7.00
N LEU A 250 -18.41 -12.35 -7.02
CA LEU A 250 -18.10 -11.39 -5.97
C LEU A 250 -19.06 -11.45 -4.76
N GLU A 251 -20.32 -11.90 -4.93
CA GLU A 251 -21.25 -12.11 -3.80
C GLU A 251 -20.67 -13.06 -2.74
N SER A 252 -19.88 -14.05 -3.17
CA SER A 252 -19.20 -15.00 -2.28
C SER A 252 -18.15 -14.34 -1.36
N TYR A 253 -17.71 -13.11 -1.68
CA TYR A 253 -16.67 -12.35 -0.95
C TYR A 253 -17.22 -11.17 -0.14
N GLY A 254 -18.48 -10.78 -0.34
CA GLY A 254 -19.08 -9.55 0.23
C GLY A 254 -19.09 -9.47 1.76
N LYS A 255 -18.82 -10.56 2.49
CA LYS A 255 -18.68 -10.52 3.96
C LYS A 255 -17.40 -9.83 4.44
N ARG A 256 -16.40 -9.66 3.57
CA ARG A 256 -15.08 -9.10 3.93
C ARG A 256 -14.94 -7.61 3.61
N TYR A 257 -15.77 -7.09 2.71
CA TYR A 257 -15.67 -5.74 2.18
C TYR A 257 -16.87 -4.87 2.61
N PRO A 258 -16.67 -3.62 3.03
CA PRO A 258 -17.75 -2.74 3.47
C PRO A 258 -18.73 -2.36 2.34
N SER A 259 -18.24 -2.31 1.11
CA SER A 259 -19.02 -1.91 -0.06
C SER A 259 -18.68 -2.70 -1.32
N TRP A 260 -19.56 -2.63 -2.32
CA TRP A 260 -19.32 -3.13 -3.67
C TRP A 260 -18.05 -2.52 -4.29
N GLU A 261 -17.87 -1.20 -4.15
CA GLU A 261 -16.76 -0.47 -4.74
C GLU A 261 -15.42 -0.93 -4.16
N ASP A 262 -15.34 -1.10 -2.83
CA ASP A 262 -14.13 -1.61 -2.16
C ASP A 262 -13.78 -3.03 -2.63
N MET A 263 -14.79 -3.89 -2.74
CA MET A 263 -14.60 -5.27 -3.20
C MET A 263 -14.14 -5.33 -4.66
N PHE A 264 -14.73 -4.50 -5.52
CA PHE A 264 -14.38 -4.42 -6.93
C PHE A 264 -12.97 -3.84 -7.12
N ALA A 265 -12.62 -2.79 -6.36
CA ALA A 265 -11.29 -2.20 -6.38
C ALA A 265 -10.24 -3.27 -6.06
N GLU A 266 -10.37 -3.96 -4.92
CA GLU A 266 -9.44 -5.00 -4.50
C GLU A 266 -9.32 -6.13 -5.53
N PHE A 267 -10.45 -6.67 -5.98
CA PHE A 267 -10.46 -7.72 -7.01
C PHE A 267 -9.73 -7.28 -8.28
N LEU A 268 -9.95 -6.03 -8.72
CA LEU A 268 -9.28 -5.47 -9.88
C LEU A 268 -7.77 -5.34 -9.65
N ILE A 269 -7.32 -4.90 -8.48
CA ILE A 269 -5.88 -4.87 -8.15
C ILE A 269 -5.30 -6.28 -8.24
N TYR A 270 -5.96 -7.31 -7.70
CA TYR A 270 -5.47 -8.69 -7.83
C TYR A 270 -5.32 -9.14 -9.29
N GLY A 271 -6.31 -8.83 -10.13
CA GLY A 271 -6.22 -9.10 -11.57
C GLY A 271 -5.06 -8.35 -12.23
N MET A 272 -4.87 -7.07 -11.89
CA MET A 272 -3.77 -6.25 -12.40
C MET A 272 -2.41 -6.76 -11.91
N THR A 273 -2.29 -7.17 -10.65
CA THR A 273 -1.08 -7.78 -10.09
C THR A 273 -0.77 -9.09 -10.81
N TYR A 274 -1.76 -9.94 -11.05
CA TYR A 274 -1.57 -11.17 -11.82
C TYR A 274 -1.07 -10.87 -13.25
N ALA A 275 -1.67 -9.89 -13.93
CA ALA A 275 -1.24 -9.46 -15.26
C ALA A 275 0.20 -8.92 -15.28
N TYR A 276 0.58 -8.16 -14.23
CA TYR A 276 1.94 -7.71 -14.01
C TYR A 276 2.92 -8.89 -13.88
N LEU A 277 2.59 -9.89 -13.06
CA LEU A 277 3.44 -11.06 -12.84
C LEU A 277 3.60 -11.90 -14.11
N LEU A 278 2.55 -12.02 -14.92
CA LEU A 278 2.65 -12.65 -16.24
C LEU A 278 3.63 -11.91 -17.17
N ASP A 279 3.66 -10.58 -17.13
CA ASP A 279 4.52 -9.76 -17.97
C ASP A 279 5.98 -9.76 -17.51
N GLU A 280 6.21 -9.74 -16.20
CA GLU A 280 7.55 -9.63 -15.60
C GLU A 280 8.23 -10.99 -15.38
N PHE A 281 7.51 -11.97 -14.85
CA PHE A 281 8.09 -13.24 -14.38
C PHE A 281 7.55 -14.48 -15.11
N GLY A 282 6.42 -14.35 -15.81
CA GLY A 282 5.78 -15.44 -16.53
C GLY A 282 4.78 -16.23 -15.70
N GLU A 283 4.27 -17.30 -16.31
CA GLU A 283 3.09 -18.04 -15.85
C GLU A 283 3.26 -18.71 -14.50
N GLU A 284 4.43 -19.29 -14.20
CA GLU A 284 4.67 -20.01 -12.94
C GLU A 284 4.46 -19.12 -11.71
N VAL A 285 5.02 -17.90 -11.73
CA VAL A 285 4.91 -16.95 -10.62
C VAL A 285 3.48 -16.39 -10.52
N ALA A 286 2.85 -16.06 -11.64
CA ALA A 286 1.47 -15.57 -11.66
C ALA A 286 0.48 -16.62 -11.11
N GLU A 287 0.64 -17.89 -11.48
CA GLU A 287 -0.19 -18.99 -10.96
C GLU A 287 0.05 -19.27 -9.47
N SER A 288 1.30 -19.18 -9.01
CA SER A 288 1.62 -19.31 -7.58
C SER A 288 0.96 -18.19 -6.76
N PHE A 289 1.01 -16.97 -7.29
CA PHE A 289 0.31 -15.81 -6.73
C PHE A 289 -1.20 -16.03 -6.65
N HIS A 290 -1.83 -16.43 -7.76
CA HIS A 290 -3.26 -16.71 -7.83
C HIS A 290 -3.69 -17.73 -6.78
N LYS A 291 -3.03 -18.89 -6.71
CA LYS A 291 -3.34 -19.95 -5.71
C LYS A 291 -3.23 -19.45 -4.28
N THR A 292 -2.25 -18.57 -4.02
CA THR A 292 -2.08 -17.95 -2.71
C THR A 292 -3.24 -17.03 -2.37
N MET A 293 -3.68 -16.20 -3.33
CA MET A 293 -4.82 -15.30 -3.14
C MET A 293 -6.15 -16.03 -3.02
N GLU A 294 -6.35 -17.07 -3.82
CA GLU A 294 -7.51 -17.95 -3.72
C GLU A 294 -7.58 -18.60 -2.33
N GLY A 295 -6.48 -19.19 -1.85
CA GLY A 295 -6.44 -19.85 -0.55
C GLY A 295 -6.56 -18.93 0.68
N LYS A 296 -6.14 -17.66 0.57
CA LYS A 296 -6.12 -16.69 1.69
C LYS A 296 -7.28 -15.69 1.63
N ALA A 297 -7.43 -15.00 0.50
CA ALA A 297 -8.44 -13.97 0.31
C ALA A 297 -9.77 -14.53 -0.22
N GLY A 298 -9.75 -15.74 -0.80
CA GLY A 298 -10.92 -16.36 -1.40
C GLY A 298 -11.14 -15.95 -2.85
N PHE A 299 -10.32 -15.07 -3.43
CA PHE A 299 -10.51 -14.53 -4.78
C PHE A 299 -10.29 -15.58 -5.88
N THR A 300 -11.36 -16.34 -6.18
CA THR A 300 -11.43 -17.18 -7.39
C THR A 300 -11.57 -16.29 -8.63
N MET A 301 -11.08 -16.75 -9.78
CA MET A 301 -11.14 -16.07 -11.10
C MET A 301 -10.20 -14.86 -11.30
N SER A 302 -9.30 -14.56 -10.36
CA SER A 302 -8.28 -13.51 -10.52
C SER A 302 -7.30 -13.81 -11.67
N ASP A 303 -7.07 -15.09 -11.97
CA ASP A 303 -6.28 -15.58 -13.11
C ASP A 303 -6.98 -15.30 -14.45
N VAL A 304 -8.29 -15.55 -14.54
CA VAL A 304 -9.08 -15.32 -15.76
C VAL A 304 -9.07 -13.84 -16.12
N VAL A 305 -9.39 -12.99 -15.15
CA VAL A 305 -9.38 -11.53 -15.34
C VAL A 305 -7.95 -11.03 -15.59
N GLY A 306 -6.97 -11.52 -14.82
CA GLY A 306 -5.57 -11.16 -15.02
C GLY A 306 -5.02 -11.52 -16.40
N ARG A 307 -5.44 -12.64 -17.00
CA ARG A 307 -5.07 -13.00 -18.38
C ARG A 307 -5.67 -12.04 -19.41
N GLN A 308 -6.93 -11.63 -19.25
CA GLN A 308 -7.54 -10.63 -20.15
C GLN A 308 -6.83 -9.28 -20.04
N LEU A 309 -6.58 -8.83 -18.80
CA LEU A 309 -5.80 -7.61 -18.54
C LEU A 309 -4.38 -7.67 -19.14
N TYR A 310 -3.74 -8.83 -19.11
CA TYR A 310 -2.45 -9.04 -19.77
C TYR A 310 -2.54 -8.95 -21.31
N LEU A 311 -3.60 -9.48 -21.92
CA LEU A 311 -3.85 -9.35 -23.35
C LEU A 311 -4.12 -7.89 -23.74
N TYR A 312 -4.90 -7.17 -22.93
CA TYR A 312 -5.10 -5.72 -23.07
C TYR A 312 -3.77 -4.97 -23.05
N LEU A 313 -2.89 -5.24 -22.09
CA LEU A 313 -1.57 -4.60 -22.01
C LEU A 313 -0.72 -4.86 -23.26
N LYS A 314 -0.75 -6.08 -23.80
CA LYS A 314 -0.06 -6.42 -25.06
C LYS A 314 -0.65 -5.66 -26.25
N ALA A 315 -1.97 -5.65 -26.38
CA ALA A 315 -2.67 -4.96 -27.46
C ALA A 315 -2.43 -3.44 -27.44
N SER A 316 -2.42 -2.84 -26.24
CA SER A 316 -2.10 -1.42 -26.04
C SER A 316 -0.68 -1.08 -26.53
N ARG A 317 0.31 -1.93 -26.24
CA ARG A 317 1.70 -1.78 -26.74
C ARG A 317 1.82 -1.88 -28.25
N GLU A 318 0.93 -2.64 -28.89
CA GLU A 318 0.84 -2.78 -30.35
C GLU A 318 0.10 -1.61 -31.02
N GLY A 319 -0.30 -0.58 -30.25
CA GLY A 319 -0.92 0.64 -30.78
C GLY A 319 -2.44 0.55 -30.93
N ARG A 320 -3.11 -0.46 -30.34
CA ARG A 320 -4.57 -0.45 -30.26
C ARG A 320 -5.03 0.59 -29.24
N VAL A 321 -5.92 1.48 -29.67
CA VAL A 321 -6.50 2.53 -28.84
C VAL A 321 -7.80 2.02 -28.21
N MET A 322 -7.67 1.07 -27.28
CA MET A 322 -8.77 0.72 -26.38
C MET A 322 -8.45 1.33 -25.02
N LYS A 323 -9.43 1.98 -24.40
CA LYS A 323 -9.23 2.54 -23.07
C LYS A 323 -9.46 1.47 -22.01
N PHE A 324 -8.85 1.66 -20.85
CA PHE A 324 -8.97 0.68 -19.78
C PHE A 324 -10.42 0.52 -19.30
N GLU A 325 -11.20 1.60 -19.24
CA GLU A 325 -12.63 1.52 -18.88
C GLU A 325 -13.48 0.71 -19.88
N ASP A 326 -13.09 0.69 -21.16
CA ASP A 326 -13.78 -0.08 -22.20
C ASP A 326 -13.46 -1.57 -22.04
N GLU A 327 -12.20 -1.91 -21.79
CA GLU A 327 -11.76 -3.28 -21.52
C GLU A 327 -12.45 -3.85 -20.26
N LEU A 328 -12.57 -3.06 -19.18
CA LEU A 328 -13.30 -3.50 -17.99
C LEU A 328 -14.77 -3.78 -18.28
N ALA A 329 -15.41 -2.98 -19.14
CA ALA A 329 -16.78 -3.25 -19.55
C ALA A 329 -16.90 -4.57 -20.34
N GLU A 330 -15.89 -4.93 -21.15
CA GLU A 330 -15.86 -6.20 -21.88
C GLU A 330 -15.62 -7.39 -20.93
N ILE A 331 -14.59 -7.32 -20.08
CA ILE A 331 -14.21 -8.40 -19.15
C ILE A 331 -15.36 -8.75 -18.20
N PHE A 332 -16.00 -7.72 -17.63
CA PHE A 332 -16.99 -7.90 -16.57
C PHE A 332 -18.45 -7.84 -17.08
N GLY A 333 -18.67 -7.40 -18.31
CA GLY A 333 -20.01 -7.17 -18.87
C GLY A 333 -20.55 -8.28 -19.78
N THR A 334 -19.74 -9.28 -20.16
CA THR A 334 -20.23 -10.43 -20.94
C THR A 334 -21.08 -11.37 -20.11
N GLU A 335 -22.26 -11.72 -20.65
CA GLU A 335 -23.27 -12.64 -20.07
C GLU A 335 -22.79 -14.08 -19.86
#